data_AF-A0AAV4ZR08-F1
#
_entry.id   AF-A0AAV4ZR08-F1
#
_cell.length_a   1.000
_cell.length_b   1.000
_cell.length_c   1.000
_cell.angle_alpha   90.00
_cell.angle_beta   90.00
_cell.angle_gamma   90.00
#
_symmetry.space_group_name_H-M   'P 1'
#
loop_
_entity.id
_entity.type
_entity.pdbx_description
1 polymer ?
#
loop_
_entity_poly.entity_id
_entity_poly.type
_entity_poly.pdbx_seq_one_letter_code
_entity_poly.pdbx_strand_id
1 'polypeptide(L)'
;MKHATIVLAAAIAATSAHAAGQQRGGPLRRTVCEGPFESGSGMAGSLVGDACALQADSDPERLVQSVCDQKALCRVEALVRPGSPAAIVKVLGVRQLAMAPAETSAYLEKVAGRLDGILAPQGAGCDNPQDTAQDRVSVQLNGLTGPAIQIYGRYCAVTSGSGDRVADAGFQAILRGNCAKVGVPDADLRTGRAGEKAEIVVSVPATGPTRIDGEALVRCPIRQAYTPRWWIDGNYTFRGRYPR
;
A
#
# COMPACT_ATOMS: atom_id res chain seq x y z
N MET A 1 -4.25 73.15 45.18
CA MET A 1 -3.53 72.22 46.08
C MET A 1 -3.40 70.87 45.39
N LYS A 2 -2.21 70.30 45.55
CA LYS A 2 -1.68 68.94 45.26
C LYS A 2 -2.68 67.80 44.91
N HIS A 3 -2.32 67.11 43.82
CA HIS A 3 -2.27 65.66 43.52
C HIS A 3 -3.35 64.70 44.07
N ALA A 4 -3.91 63.84 43.20
CA ALA A 4 -3.41 62.47 42.98
C ALA A 4 -4.26 61.69 41.95
N THR A 5 -3.53 60.97 41.09
CA THR A 5 -3.94 60.01 40.05
C THR A 5 -4.43 58.70 40.64
N ILE A 6 -5.48 58.07 40.08
CA ILE A 6 -5.58 56.59 39.94
C ILE A 6 -6.25 56.25 38.60
N VAL A 7 -5.57 55.38 37.86
CA VAL A 7 -5.95 54.73 36.60
C VAL A 7 -6.83 53.52 36.89
N LEU A 8 -7.85 53.24 36.07
CA LEU A 8 -8.14 51.85 35.64
C LEU A 8 -9.00 51.85 34.37
N ALA A 9 -8.48 51.19 33.34
CA ALA A 9 -9.17 50.86 32.10
C ALA A 9 -10.10 49.66 32.30
N ALA A 10 -11.26 49.67 31.65
CA ALA A 10 -12.01 48.46 31.35
C ALA A 10 -12.60 48.57 29.94
N ALA A 11 -12.26 47.58 29.12
CA ALA A 11 -12.66 47.41 27.74
C ALA A 11 -13.93 46.55 27.62
N ILE A 12 -14.44 46.46 26.39
CA ILE A 12 -14.91 45.24 25.68
C ILE A 12 -16.26 45.41 24.95
N ALA A 13 -16.23 44.86 23.74
CA ALA A 13 -17.32 44.39 22.88
C ALA A 13 -18.05 45.41 21.99
N ALA A 14 -17.36 45.83 20.92
CA ALA A 14 -18.01 45.93 19.63
C ALA A 14 -18.23 44.51 19.09
N THR A 15 -19.50 44.11 18.99
CA THR A 15 -19.93 42.85 18.37
C THR A 15 -19.64 42.90 16.87
N SER A 16 -18.52 42.30 16.47
CA SER A 16 -18.27 41.95 15.08
C SER A 16 -19.17 40.76 14.73
N ALA A 17 -20.27 41.05 14.05
CA ALA A 17 -21.00 40.08 13.27
C ALA A 17 -20.03 39.46 12.27
N HIS A 18 -19.52 38.27 12.59
CA HIS A 18 -18.82 37.43 11.64
C HIS A 18 -19.86 36.93 10.64
N ALA A 19 -19.97 37.65 9.53
CA ALA A 19 -20.49 37.09 8.31
C ALA A 19 -19.73 35.79 8.04
N ALA A 20 -20.44 34.66 8.10
CA ALA A 20 -19.94 33.37 7.69
C ALA A 20 -19.54 33.46 6.22
N GLY A 21 -18.26 33.76 5.98
CA GLY A 21 -17.66 33.70 4.66
C GLY A 21 -17.72 32.25 4.19
N GLN A 22 -18.58 31.98 3.22
CA GLN A 22 -18.55 30.78 2.41
C GLN A 22 -17.13 30.63 1.86
N GLN A 23 -16.32 29.73 2.42
CA GLN A 23 -15.04 29.33 1.83
C GLN A 23 -15.32 28.67 0.47
N ARG A 24 -15.39 29.48 -0.58
CA ARG A 24 -15.40 29.04 -1.97
C ARG A 24 -13.99 28.54 -2.31
N GLY A 25 -13.72 27.30 -1.94
CA GLY A 25 -12.49 26.61 -2.33
C GLY A 25 -12.40 26.46 -3.85
N GLY A 26 -11.17 26.32 -4.35
CA GLY A 26 -10.83 26.27 -5.77
C GLY A 26 -11.55 25.19 -6.59
N PRO A 27 -11.31 25.12 -7.91
CA PRO A 27 -12.07 24.27 -8.82
C PRO A 27 -12.06 22.81 -8.36
N LEU A 28 -13.22 22.16 -8.45
CA LEU A 28 -13.35 20.73 -8.20
C LEU A 28 -12.47 19.96 -9.19
N ARG A 29 -11.72 18.99 -8.68
CA ARG A 29 -10.89 18.09 -9.50
C ARG A 29 -11.38 16.67 -9.37
N ARG A 30 -11.45 15.96 -10.49
CA ARG A 30 -11.64 14.51 -10.47
C ARG A 30 -10.34 13.86 -10.00
N THR A 31 -10.43 12.98 -9.01
CA THR A 31 -9.29 12.24 -8.48
C THR A 31 -9.70 10.83 -8.08
N VAL A 32 -8.71 9.98 -7.87
CA VAL A 32 -8.86 8.69 -7.21
C VAL A 32 -8.16 8.77 -5.87
N CYS A 33 -8.91 8.57 -4.80
CA CYS A 33 -8.42 8.42 -3.44
C CYS A 33 -8.30 6.93 -3.16
N GLU A 34 -7.10 6.45 -2.83
CA GLU A 34 -6.87 5.06 -2.45
C GLU A 34 -6.21 5.03 -1.07
N GLY A 35 -6.53 4.02 -0.26
CA GLY A 35 -5.93 3.83 1.05
C GLY A 35 -6.88 3.18 2.06
N PRO A 36 -6.43 2.96 3.31
CA PRO A 36 -7.28 2.47 4.38
C PRO A 36 -8.46 3.42 4.62
N PHE A 37 -9.66 2.85 4.78
CA PHE A 37 -10.83 3.60 5.19
C PHE A 37 -10.86 3.72 6.72
N GLU A 38 -10.90 4.95 7.21
CA GLU A 38 -10.98 5.24 8.64
C GLU A 38 -12.20 6.13 8.91
N SER A 39 -13.26 5.54 9.46
CA SER A 39 -14.37 6.31 9.99
C SER A 39 -13.98 6.93 11.32
N GLY A 40 -14.06 8.25 11.43
CA GLY A 40 -13.98 8.97 12.69
C GLY A 40 -15.28 8.89 13.47
N SER A 41 -15.21 9.10 14.79
CA SER A 41 -16.39 9.25 15.64
C SER A 41 -16.81 10.72 15.75
N GLY A 42 -18.11 11.01 15.63
CA GLY A 42 -18.65 12.38 15.80
C GLY A 42 -18.30 13.29 14.63
N MET A 43 -17.88 14.53 14.91
CA MET A 43 -17.64 15.56 13.89
C MET A 43 -16.35 15.37 13.06
N ALA A 44 -15.55 14.33 13.33
CA ALA A 44 -14.25 14.12 12.71
C ALA A 44 -14.33 13.75 11.21
N GLY A 45 -15.46 13.23 10.76
CA GLY A 45 -15.64 12.71 9.41
C GLY A 45 -14.85 11.42 9.18
N SER A 46 -14.60 11.08 7.92
CA SER A 46 -13.88 9.86 7.56
C SER A 46 -12.71 10.14 6.63
N LEU A 47 -11.71 9.25 6.62
CA LEU A 47 -10.53 9.33 5.76
C LEU A 47 -10.47 8.14 4.80
N VAL A 48 -9.93 8.39 3.61
CA VAL A 48 -9.52 7.36 2.65
C VAL A 48 -8.03 7.56 2.39
N GLY A 49 -7.21 6.79 3.12
CA GLY A 49 -5.78 7.03 3.25
C GLY A 49 -5.48 8.43 3.83
N ASP A 50 -4.25 8.89 3.61
CA ASP A 50 -3.80 10.22 4.08
C ASP A 50 -4.17 11.34 3.08
N ALA A 51 -4.69 10.98 1.91
CA ALA A 51 -4.86 11.88 0.78
C ALA A 51 -6.23 12.57 0.76
N CYS A 52 -7.28 11.93 1.27
CA CYS A 52 -8.65 12.39 1.09
C CYS A 52 -9.50 12.29 2.37
N ALA A 53 -10.31 13.32 2.61
CA ALA A 53 -11.25 13.40 3.71
C ALA A 53 -12.69 13.51 3.23
N LEU A 54 -13.59 12.91 3.99
CA LEU A 54 -15.04 12.96 3.86
C LEU A 54 -15.57 13.76 5.05
N GLN A 55 -16.49 14.69 4.78
CA GLN A 55 -17.14 15.45 5.84
C GLN A 55 -18.08 14.53 6.63
N ALA A 56 -18.09 14.68 7.96
CA ALA A 56 -19.01 13.98 8.86
C ALA A 56 -20.48 14.17 8.42
N ASP A 57 -21.25 13.09 8.51
CA ASP A 57 -22.68 13.00 8.22
C ASP A 57 -23.06 13.38 6.77
N SER A 58 -22.08 13.36 5.86
CA SER A 58 -22.29 13.71 4.45
C SER A 58 -22.75 12.51 3.61
N ASP A 59 -23.46 12.76 2.51
CA ASP A 59 -23.82 11.70 1.56
C ASP A 59 -22.60 10.95 1.01
N PRO A 60 -21.49 11.62 0.63
CA PRO A 60 -20.24 10.95 0.30
C PRO A 60 -19.74 10.00 1.38
N GLU A 61 -19.75 10.42 2.64
CA GLU A 61 -19.26 9.61 3.75
C GLU A 61 -20.11 8.35 3.93
N ARG A 62 -21.43 8.52 3.99
CA ARG A 62 -22.39 7.41 4.14
C ARG A 62 -22.26 6.40 3.01
N LEU A 63 -22.07 6.87 1.77
CA LEU A 63 -21.85 5.99 0.63
C LEU A 63 -20.55 5.19 0.77
N VAL A 64 -19.45 5.84 1.17
CA VAL A 64 -18.17 5.13 1.35
C VAL A 64 -18.27 4.13 2.51
N GLN A 65 -18.84 4.51 3.66
CA GLN A 65 -19.08 3.62 4.80
C GLN A 65 -19.94 2.39 4.44
N SER A 66 -20.90 2.54 3.51
CA SER A 66 -21.75 1.43 3.07
C SER A 66 -21.04 0.37 2.22
N VAL A 67 -19.86 0.71 1.68
CA VAL A 67 -19.07 -0.15 0.78
C VAL A 67 -17.75 -0.59 1.40
N CYS A 68 -17.17 0.25 2.25
CA CYS A 68 -15.85 0.08 2.84
C CYS A 68 -15.94 -0.23 4.33
N ASP A 69 -15.50 -1.44 4.70
CA ASP A 69 -15.35 -1.80 6.11
C ASP A 69 -14.28 -0.94 6.78
N GLN A 70 -14.41 -0.75 8.10
CA GLN A 70 -13.40 -0.04 8.90
C GLN A 70 -12.03 -0.71 8.72
N LYS A 71 -11.00 0.09 8.40
CA LYS A 71 -9.65 -0.35 8.05
C LYS A 71 -9.57 -1.19 6.77
N ALA A 72 -10.56 -1.19 5.88
CA ALA A 72 -10.40 -1.80 4.57
C ALA A 72 -9.58 -0.90 3.63
N LEU A 73 -8.76 -1.48 2.75
CA LEU A 73 -8.20 -0.75 1.62
C LEU A 73 -9.30 -0.44 0.62
N CYS A 74 -9.53 0.84 0.37
CA CYS A 74 -10.61 1.32 -0.47
C CYS A 74 -10.11 2.24 -1.56
N ARG A 75 -10.77 2.16 -2.72
CA ARG A 75 -10.57 3.03 -3.87
C ARG A 75 -11.84 3.82 -4.13
N VAL A 76 -11.74 5.13 -3.99
CA VAL A 76 -12.84 6.09 -4.17
C VAL A 76 -12.50 7.01 -5.32
N GLU A 77 -13.28 6.91 -6.39
CA GLU A 77 -13.27 7.90 -7.46
C GLU A 77 -14.19 9.05 -7.09
N ALA A 78 -13.68 10.29 -7.09
CA ALA A 78 -14.39 11.43 -6.53
C ALA A 78 -14.09 12.75 -7.25
N LEU A 79 -14.99 13.72 -7.06
CA LEU A 79 -14.71 15.13 -7.20
C LEU A 79 -14.27 15.69 -5.84
N VAL A 80 -13.05 16.21 -5.78
CA VAL A 80 -12.45 16.77 -4.57
C VAL A 80 -12.25 18.28 -4.67
N ARG A 81 -12.33 18.94 -3.51
CA ARG A 81 -11.83 20.30 -3.33
C ARG A 81 -10.37 20.20 -2.85
N PRO A 82 -9.44 20.98 -3.43
CA PRO A 82 -8.03 20.93 -3.04
C PRO A 82 -7.85 21.28 -1.55
N GLY A 83 -6.99 20.53 -0.87
CA GLY A 83 -6.70 20.62 0.56
C GLY A 83 -5.67 19.54 0.97
N SER A 84 -5.28 19.52 2.24
CA SER A 84 -4.44 18.46 2.82
C SER A 84 -5.03 17.99 4.15
N PRO A 85 -5.80 16.90 4.18
CA PRO A 85 -6.22 16.05 3.04
C PRO A 85 -7.22 16.76 2.09
N ALA A 86 -7.34 16.29 0.85
CA ALA A 86 -8.29 16.81 -0.12
C ALA A 86 -9.73 16.45 0.25
N ALA A 87 -10.66 17.40 0.21
CA ALA A 87 -12.04 17.17 0.65
C ALA A 87 -12.88 16.54 -0.47
N ILE A 88 -13.37 15.31 -0.30
CA ILE A 88 -14.32 14.67 -1.20
C ILE A 88 -15.67 15.38 -1.11
N VAL A 89 -16.09 16.01 -2.21
CA VAL A 89 -17.37 16.72 -2.32
C VAL A 89 -18.43 15.83 -2.97
N LYS A 90 -18.02 14.96 -3.90
CA LYS A 90 -18.91 14.01 -4.56
C LYS A 90 -18.17 12.73 -4.88
N VAL A 91 -18.80 11.59 -4.60
CA VAL A 91 -18.31 10.27 -4.97
C VAL A 91 -18.90 9.87 -6.32
N LEU A 92 -18.05 9.35 -7.20
CA LEU A 92 -18.38 8.84 -8.52
C LEU A 92 -18.35 7.31 -8.57
N GLY A 93 -17.52 6.68 -7.72
CA GLY A 93 -17.47 5.23 -7.54
C GLY A 93 -16.69 4.85 -6.29
N VAL A 94 -17.09 3.76 -5.63
CA VAL A 94 -16.40 3.20 -4.46
C VAL A 94 -16.20 1.71 -4.66
N ARG A 95 -15.03 1.22 -4.29
CA ARG A 95 -14.74 -0.22 -4.27
C ARG A 95 -13.82 -0.55 -3.09
N GLN A 96 -14.23 -1.53 -2.29
CA GLN A 96 -13.34 -2.22 -1.36
C GLN A 96 -12.39 -3.12 -2.16
N LEU A 97 -11.09 -2.98 -1.92
CA LEU A 97 -10.04 -3.75 -2.58
C LEU A 97 -9.64 -4.97 -1.75
N ALA A 98 -9.48 -4.78 -0.44
CA ALA A 98 -9.10 -5.80 0.54
C ALA A 98 -9.31 -5.25 1.97
N MET A 99 -9.16 -6.10 3.00
CA MET A 99 -8.92 -5.61 4.36
C MET A 99 -7.51 -5.03 4.47
N ALA A 100 -7.31 -3.87 5.11
CA ALA A 100 -5.95 -3.40 5.39
C ALA A 100 -5.38 -4.18 6.59
N PRO A 101 -4.08 -4.53 6.55
CA PRO A 101 -3.42 -5.19 7.65
C PRO A 101 -3.38 -4.25 8.87
N ALA A 102 -3.64 -4.78 10.07
CA ALA A 102 -3.53 -4.00 11.30
C ALA A 102 -2.12 -3.42 11.48
N GLU A 103 -1.96 -2.28 12.17
CA GLU A 103 -0.64 -1.71 12.44
C GLU A 103 0.28 -2.64 13.24
N THR A 104 -0.30 -3.56 14.04
CA THR A 104 0.44 -4.59 14.79
C THR A 104 0.79 -5.83 13.97
N SER A 105 0.29 -5.93 12.73
CA SER A 105 0.57 -7.07 11.85
C SER A 105 2.06 -7.19 11.58
N ALA A 106 2.52 -8.42 11.33
CA ALA A 106 3.89 -8.65 10.90
C ALA A 106 4.17 -7.84 9.62
N TYR A 107 5.39 -7.32 9.47
CA TYR A 107 5.71 -6.44 8.33
C TYR A 107 5.42 -7.11 6.98
N LEU A 108 5.65 -8.42 6.86
CA LEU A 108 5.36 -9.18 5.64
C LEU A 108 3.87 -9.13 5.25
N GLU A 109 2.96 -9.16 6.22
CA GLU A 109 1.52 -9.02 5.96
C GLU A 109 1.15 -7.63 5.45
N LYS A 110 1.94 -6.61 5.82
CA LYS A 110 1.73 -5.22 5.35
C LYS A 110 2.16 -5.00 3.90
N VAL A 111 3.21 -5.69 3.46
CA VAL A 111 3.72 -5.58 2.08
C VAL A 111 3.13 -6.62 1.13
N ALA A 112 2.53 -7.69 1.68
CA ALA A 112 1.71 -8.65 0.96
C ALA A 112 0.60 -7.95 0.15
N GLY A 113 0.34 -8.42 -1.06
CA GLY A 113 -0.57 -7.80 -2.03
C GLY A 113 -0.04 -6.55 -2.75
N ARG A 114 0.85 -5.77 -2.13
CA ARG A 114 1.53 -4.61 -2.78
C ARG A 114 2.71 -5.06 -3.63
N LEU A 115 3.51 -6.00 -3.12
CA LEU A 115 4.65 -6.58 -3.83
C LEU A 115 4.28 -7.80 -4.67
N ASP A 116 3.19 -8.50 -4.33
CA ASP A 116 2.88 -9.77 -4.95
C ASP A 116 2.62 -9.61 -6.45
N GLY A 117 3.45 -10.21 -7.30
CA GLY A 117 3.34 -10.11 -8.75
C GLY A 117 4.50 -10.74 -9.53
N ILE A 118 4.27 -10.96 -10.82
CA ILE A 118 5.32 -11.32 -11.77
C ILE A 118 5.92 -10.03 -12.30
N LEU A 119 7.23 -9.90 -12.22
CA LEU A 119 7.97 -8.73 -12.65
C LEU A 119 9.00 -9.11 -13.72
N ALA A 120 9.22 -8.21 -14.66
CA ALA A 120 10.18 -8.33 -15.74
C ALA A 120 11.22 -7.22 -15.67
N PRO A 121 12.46 -7.45 -16.13
CA PRO A 121 13.42 -6.38 -16.39
C PRO A 121 12.76 -5.29 -17.23
N GLN A 122 12.90 -4.03 -16.83
CA GLN A 122 12.26 -2.91 -17.54
C GLN A 122 12.65 -2.86 -19.02
N GLY A 123 13.90 -3.22 -19.36
CA GLY A 123 14.38 -3.25 -20.74
C GLY A 123 13.80 -4.39 -21.59
N ALA A 124 13.41 -5.51 -20.98
CA ALA A 124 12.81 -6.65 -21.68
C ALA A 124 11.29 -6.51 -21.81
N GLY A 125 10.64 -5.92 -20.81
CA GLY A 125 9.19 -5.79 -20.76
C GLY A 125 8.46 -7.13 -20.56
N CYS A 126 7.13 -7.09 -20.63
CA CYS A 126 6.29 -8.23 -20.27
C CYS A 126 5.98 -9.19 -21.42
N ASP A 127 6.20 -8.78 -22.66
CA ASP A 127 5.75 -9.50 -23.85
C ASP A 127 6.89 -10.16 -24.64
N ASN A 128 8.07 -10.34 -24.03
CA ASN A 128 9.15 -11.09 -24.67
C ASN A 128 8.76 -12.59 -24.77
N PRO A 129 8.59 -13.14 -25.99
CA PRO A 129 8.12 -14.51 -26.18
C PRO A 129 9.16 -15.56 -25.83
N GLN A 130 10.43 -15.19 -25.67
CA GLN A 130 11.52 -16.11 -25.30
C GLN A 130 11.67 -16.28 -23.78
N ASP A 131 11.08 -15.38 -22.98
CA ASP A 131 11.22 -15.45 -21.54
C ASP A 131 10.47 -16.65 -20.98
N THR A 132 11.06 -17.31 -20.00
CA THR A 132 10.43 -18.38 -19.22
C THR A 132 10.11 -17.87 -17.82
N ALA A 133 9.47 -18.71 -16.99
CA ALA A 133 9.28 -18.39 -15.58
C ALA A 133 10.62 -18.17 -14.83
N GLN A 134 11.73 -18.75 -15.30
CA GLN A 134 13.05 -18.54 -14.70
C GLN A 134 13.64 -17.18 -15.05
N ASP A 135 13.19 -16.51 -16.11
CA ASP A 135 13.69 -15.19 -16.54
C ASP A 135 12.91 -14.04 -15.87
N ARG A 136 11.93 -14.37 -15.03
CA ARG A 136 11.09 -13.40 -14.30
C ARG A 136 11.49 -13.33 -12.83
N VAL A 137 11.14 -12.21 -12.22
CA VAL A 137 11.05 -12.11 -10.76
C VAL A 137 9.62 -12.41 -10.35
N SER A 138 9.46 -13.33 -9.41
CA SER A 138 8.15 -13.80 -8.95
C SER A 138 8.02 -13.61 -7.44
N VAL A 139 7.10 -12.76 -6.99
CA VAL A 139 6.94 -12.42 -5.56
C VAL A 139 5.58 -12.90 -5.03
N GLN A 140 5.56 -13.78 -4.04
CA GLN A 140 4.32 -14.21 -3.37
C GLN A 140 4.51 -14.21 -1.86
N LEU A 141 4.08 -13.12 -1.21
CA LEU A 141 4.20 -12.91 0.22
C LEU A 141 2.91 -13.29 0.98
N ASN A 142 1.76 -13.27 0.32
CA ASN A 142 0.47 -13.66 0.89
C ASN A 142 0.11 -15.16 0.70
N GLY A 143 1.05 -15.99 0.24
CA GLY A 143 0.77 -17.38 -0.14
C GLY A 143 0.50 -18.31 1.04
N LEU A 144 -0.40 -19.29 0.87
CA LEU A 144 -0.70 -20.35 1.85
C LEU A 144 0.52 -21.20 2.21
N THR A 145 1.47 -21.32 1.27
CA THR A 145 2.74 -22.02 1.46
C THR A 145 3.75 -21.19 2.25
N GLY A 146 3.42 -19.95 2.58
CA GLY A 146 4.28 -18.96 3.24
C GLY A 146 5.01 -18.06 2.24
N PRO A 147 5.52 -16.92 2.70
CA PRO A 147 6.08 -15.88 1.85
C PRO A 147 7.35 -16.35 1.13
N ALA A 148 7.46 -16.00 -0.16
CA ALA A 148 8.55 -16.42 -1.04
C ALA A 148 8.79 -15.43 -2.18
N ILE A 149 10.01 -15.45 -2.70
CA ILE A 149 10.40 -14.71 -3.91
C ILE A 149 11.34 -15.55 -4.76
N GLN A 150 11.14 -15.55 -6.08
CA GLN A 150 12.10 -16.08 -7.04
C GLN A 150 12.69 -14.93 -7.84
N ILE A 151 14.03 -14.84 -7.89
CA ILE A 151 14.79 -13.86 -8.66
C ILE A 151 15.62 -14.61 -9.69
N TYR A 152 15.24 -14.54 -10.97
CA TYR A 152 15.93 -15.19 -12.09
C TYR A 152 16.31 -16.67 -11.86
N GLY A 153 15.32 -17.47 -11.46
CA GLY A 153 15.51 -18.89 -11.14
C GLY A 153 16.11 -19.16 -9.76
N ARG A 154 16.58 -18.16 -9.01
CA ARG A 154 16.94 -18.31 -7.59
C ARG A 154 15.70 -18.15 -6.73
N TYR A 155 15.27 -19.23 -6.08
CA TYR A 155 14.15 -19.21 -5.15
C TYR A 155 14.61 -18.88 -3.73
N CYS A 156 13.84 -18.06 -3.03
CA CYS A 156 14.07 -17.63 -1.67
C CYS A 156 12.79 -17.82 -0.83
N ALA A 157 12.87 -18.65 0.20
CA ALA A 157 11.85 -18.68 1.23
C ALA A 157 12.04 -17.45 2.13
N VAL A 158 11.09 -16.51 2.10
CA VAL A 158 11.15 -15.29 2.90
C VAL A 158 10.69 -15.63 4.31
N THR A 159 11.49 -15.24 5.30
CA THR A 159 11.25 -15.55 6.72
C THR A 159 10.84 -14.34 7.53
N SER A 160 11.26 -13.14 7.10
CA SER A 160 10.88 -11.88 7.75
C SER A 160 11.03 -10.71 6.79
N GLY A 161 10.46 -9.57 7.18
CA GLY A 161 10.59 -8.31 6.46
C GLY A 161 10.68 -7.14 7.43
N SER A 162 11.28 -6.05 6.98
CA SER A 162 11.32 -4.78 7.69
C SER A 162 11.40 -3.64 6.68
N GLY A 163 11.10 -2.40 7.06
CA GLY A 163 11.27 -1.25 6.20
C GLY A 163 10.40 -0.09 6.62
N ASP A 164 10.17 0.82 5.69
CA ASP A 164 9.35 2.00 5.91
C ASP A 164 7.90 1.65 6.19
N ARG A 165 7.14 2.63 6.73
CA ARG A 165 5.68 2.56 6.76
C ARG A 165 5.19 2.39 5.32
N VAL A 166 4.41 1.33 5.08
CA VAL A 166 3.84 1.05 3.76
C VAL A 166 2.79 2.11 3.44
N ALA A 167 3.03 2.92 2.42
CA ALA A 167 2.16 4.01 2.00
C ALA A 167 2.01 4.05 0.46
N ASP A 168 0.99 4.74 -0.03
CA ASP A 168 0.73 4.88 -1.46
C ASP A 168 1.76 5.77 -2.17
N ALA A 169 2.46 6.62 -1.42
CA ALA A 169 3.61 7.40 -1.90
C ALA A 169 4.85 6.54 -2.20
N GLY A 170 4.74 5.22 -2.01
CA GLY A 170 5.84 4.28 -2.15
C GLY A 170 6.44 3.90 -0.80
N PHE A 171 7.29 2.88 -0.81
CA PHE A 171 7.95 2.35 0.37
C PHE A 171 9.25 1.61 0.00
N GLN A 172 10.18 1.56 0.95
CA GLN A 172 11.31 0.63 0.91
C GLN A 172 11.10 -0.52 1.90
N ALA A 173 11.40 -1.73 1.46
CA ALA A 173 11.37 -2.95 2.25
C ALA A 173 12.70 -3.71 2.13
N ILE A 174 13.07 -4.41 3.19
CA ILE A 174 14.15 -5.39 3.23
C ILE A 174 13.49 -6.72 3.57
N LEU A 175 13.50 -7.64 2.61
CA LEU A 175 13.02 -9.00 2.80
C LEU A 175 14.20 -9.89 3.16
N ARG A 176 14.05 -10.71 4.19
CA ARG A 176 15.08 -11.66 4.62
C ARG A 176 14.60 -13.07 4.38
N GLY A 177 15.48 -13.92 3.86
CA GLY A 177 15.12 -15.30 3.56
C GLY A 177 16.33 -16.19 3.33
N ASN A 178 16.04 -17.46 3.06
CA ASN A 178 17.04 -18.44 2.67
C ASN A 178 16.83 -18.82 1.20
N CYS A 179 17.88 -18.68 0.41
CA CYS A 179 17.81 -18.77 -1.05
C CYS A 179 18.63 -19.93 -1.60
N ALA A 180 18.15 -20.52 -2.70
CA ALA A 180 18.86 -21.55 -3.46
C ALA A 180 18.49 -21.48 -4.95
N LYS A 181 19.36 -22.01 -5.81
CA LYS A 181 19.12 -22.03 -7.26
C LYS A 181 18.17 -23.15 -7.68
N VAL A 182 18.42 -24.41 -7.30
CA VAL A 182 17.53 -25.54 -7.65
C VAL A 182 17.67 -26.69 -6.65
N GLY A 183 16.67 -27.57 -6.60
CA GLY A 183 16.76 -28.88 -5.95
C GLY A 183 16.70 -28.91 -4.42
N VAL A 184 16.67 -27.76 -3.74
CA VAL A 184 16.53 -27.68 -2.28
C VAL A 184 15.06 -27.72 -1.88
N PRO A 185 14.65 -28.55 -0.91
CA PRO A 185 13.27 -28.54 -0.42
C PRO A 185 12.88 -27.21 0.24
N ASP A 186 11.66 -26.72 -0.03
CA ASP A 186 11.15 -25.47 0.56
C ASP A 186 11.16 -25.49 2.10
N ALA A 187 10.80 -26.62 2.71
CA ALA A 187 10.83 -26.78 4.16
C ALA A 187 12.25 -26.59 4.75
N ASP A 188 13.29 -27.05 4.05
CA ASP A 188 14.67 -26.87 4.50
C ASP A 188 15.12 -25.41 4.37
N LEU A 189 14.67 -24.70 3.32
CA LEU A 189 14.87 -23.26 3.19
C LEU A 189 14.15 -22.49 4.31
N ARG A 190 12.88 -22.81 4.58
CA ARG A 190 12.09 -22.11 5.63
C ARG A 190 12.65 -22.31 7.04
N THR A 191 13.15 -23.51 7.32
CA THR A 191 13.78 -23.82 8.61
C THR A 191 15.23 -23.34 8.71
N GLY A 192 15.82 -22.86 7.61
CA GLY A 192 17.22 -22.46 7.55
C GLY A 192 18.20 -23.64 7.63
N ARG A 193 17.73 -24.88 7.45
CA ARG A 193 18.59 -26.06 7.35
C ARG A 193 19.41 -26.07 6.06
N ALA A 194 18.89 -25.44 5.02
CA ALA A 194 19.56 -25.27 3.74
C ALA A 194 19.33 -23.85 3.19
N GLY A 195 20.06 -23.53 2.14
CA GLY A 195 20.00 -22.22 1.48
C GLY A 195 20.95 -21.20 2.10
N GLU A 196 21.30 -20.21 1.28
CA GLU A 196 22.10 -19.08 1.69
C GLU A 196 21.19 -18.00 2.27
N LYS A 197 21.53 -17.46 3.44
CA LYS A 197 20.82 -16.31 4.00
C LYS A 197 21.03 -15.11 3.09
N ALA A 198 19.94 -14.46 2.70
CA ALA A 198 19.97 -13.27 1.86
C ALA A 198 19.09 -12.17 2.44
N GLU A 199 19.54 -10.94 2.24
CA GLU A 199 18.70 -9.75 2.33
C GLU A 199 18.40 -9.27 0.91
N ILE A 200 17.14 -8.99 0.64
CA ILE A 200 16.64 -8.56 -0.67
C ILE A 200 16.02 -7.18 -0.46
N VAL A 201 16.62 -6.16 -1.09
CA VAL A 201 16.20 -4.78 -0.94
C VAL A 201 15.18 -4.46 -2.02
N VAL A 202 13.98 -4.06 -1.60
CA VAL A 202 12.86 -3.73 -2.48
C VAL A 202 12.50 -2.26 -2.32
N SER A 203 12.36 -1.55 -3.43
CA SER A 203 11.88 -0.17 -3.45
C SER A 203 10.70 -0.08 -4.40
N VAL A 204 9.54 0.33 -3.88
CA VAL A 204 8.33 0.59 -4.65
C VAL A 204 8.11 2.09 -4.66
N PRO A 205 8.46 2.83 -5.72
CA PRO A 205 8.18 4.25 -5.79
C PRO A 205 6.69 4.52 -6.02
N ALA A 206 6.19 5.71 -5.66
CA ALA A 206 4.84 6.17 -6.02
C ALA A 206 4.56 6.05 -7.53
N THR A 207 5.58 6.35 -8.35
CA THR A 207 5.51 6.32 -9.80
C THR A 207 6.77 5.69 -10.39
N GLY A 208 6.60 4.83 -11.39
CA GLY A 208 7.71 4.18 -12.08
C GLY A 208 7.91 2.72 -11.68
N PRO A 209 9.03 2.11 -12.09
CA PRO A 209 9.28 0.69 -11.89
C PRO A 209 9.62 0.37 -10.42
N THR A 210 9.16 -0.79 -9.97
CA THR A 210 9.65 -1.41 -8.73
C THR A 210 11.13 -1.73 -8.90
N ARG A 211 11.93 -1.56 -7.85
CA ARG A 211 13.32 -1.99 -7.84
C ARG A 211 13.55 -3.12 -6.86
N ILE A 212 14.24 -4.17 -7.30
CA ILE A 212 14.69 -5.28 -6.44
C ILE A 212 16.20 -5.38 -6.60
N ASP A 213 16.93 -5.26 -5.49
CA ASP A 213 18.39 -5.18 -5.43
C ASP A 213 18.99 -4.17 -6.43
N GLY A 214 18.28 -3.04 -6.61
CA GLY A 214 18.67 -1.95 -7.51
C GLY A 214 18.20 -2.09 -8.95
N GLU A 215 17.78 -3.28 -9.39
CA GLU A 215 17.30 -3.50 -10.75
C GLU A 215 15.86 -3.00 -10.93
N ALA A 216 15.62 -2.23 -12.00
CA ALA A 216 14.29 -1.72 -12.34
C ALA A 216 13.44 -2.80 -13.03
N LEU A 217 12.29 -3.09 -12.44
CA LEU A 217 11.36 -4.12 -12.86
C LEU A 217 9.96 -3.54 -13.11
N VAL A 218 9.33 -4.01 -14.18
CA VAL A 218 7.94 -3.67 -14.53
C VAL A 218 7.02 -4.83 -14.19
N ARG A 219 5.83 -4.50 -13.67
CA ARG A 219 4.83 -5.49 -13.27
C ARG A 219 4.11 -6.04 -14.50
N CYS A 220 4.05 -7.36 -14.60
CA CYS A 220 3.48 -8.08 -15.74
C CYS A 220 2.16 -8.77 -15.40
N PRO A 221 1.29 -8.99 -16.41
CA PRO A 221 0.12 -9.84 -16.24
C PRO A 221 0.52 -11.25 -15.79
N ILE A 222 -0.20 -11.80 -14.82
CA ILE A 222 0.01 -13.18 -14.36
C ILE A 222 -0.53 -14.11 -15.45
N ARG A 223 0.37 -14.82 -16.13
CA ARG A 223 0.06 -15.80 -17.18
C ARG A 223 0.78 -17.10 -16.88
N GLN A 224 0.13 -18.24 -17.14
CA GLN A 224 0.70 -19.57 -16.87
C GLN A 224 2.09 -19.78 -17.48
N ALA A 225 2.38 -19.18 -18.65
CA ALA A 225 3.68 -19.33 -19.33
C ALA A 225 4.88 -18.75 -18.56
N TYR A 226 4.66 -17.73 -17.74
CA TYR A 226 5.73 -16.98 -17.05
C TYR A 226 5.62 -17.01 -15.53
N THR A 227 4.57 -17.65 -15.00
CA THR A 227 4.36 -17.81 -13.56
C THR A 227 4.89 -19.19 -13.14
N PRO A 228 5.77 -19.27 -12.15
CA PRO A 228 6.32 -20.54 -11.73
C PRO A 228 5.26 -21.42 -11.06
N ARG A 229 5.38 -22.74 -11.21
CA ARG A 229 4.40 -23.71 -10.71
C ARG A 229 4.14 -23.61 -9.21
N TRP A 230 5.17 -23.33 -8.42
CA TRP A 230 5.04 -23.17 -6.97
C TRP A 230 4.06 -22.05 -6.58
N TRP A 231 3.87 -21.06 -7.45
CA TRP A 231 2.88 -20.01 -7.26
C TRP A 231 1.48 -20.46 -7.69
N ILE A 232 1.38 -21.04 -8.89
CA ILE A 232 0.09 -21.46 -9.48
C ILE A 232 -0.58 -22.54 -8.63
N ASP A 233 0.20 -23.51 -8.16
CA ASP A 233 -0.34 -24.73 -7.59
C ASP A 233 -1.01 -24.50 -6.23
N GLY A 234 -0.69 -23.40 -5.52
CA GLY A 234 -1.44 -22.78 -4.39
C GLY A 234 -1.78 -23.66 -3.18
N ASN A 235 -1.61 -24.96 -3.28
CA ASN A 235 -1.96 -26.04 -2.37
C ASN A 235 -0.90 -27.13 -2.53
N TYR A 236 -0.76 -27.92 -1.47
CA TYR A 236 0.20 -29.02 -1.29
C TYR A 236 1.60 -28.57 -0.89
N THR A 237 2.01 -29.06 0.27
CA THR A 237 3.40 -29.28 0.65
C THR A 237 4.18 -29.69 -0.61
N PHE A 238 5.06 -28.82 -1.10
CA PHE A 238 5.90 -29.10 -2.26
C PHE A 238 6.80 -30.30 -1.93
N ARG A 239 6.37 -31.50 -2.36
CA ARG A 239 7.05 -32.79 -2.13
C ARG A 239 7.94 -33.23 -3.29
N GLY A 240 8.30 -32.33 -4.21
CA GLY A 240 9.06 -32.70 -5.40
C GLY A 240 9.97 -31.58 -5.82
N ARG A 241 11.25 -31.89 -6.05
CA ARG A 241 12.34 -30.97 -6.42
C ARG A 241 11.92 -29.90 -7.44
N TYR A 242 12.48 -28.69 -7.28
CA TYR A 242 12.33 -27.61 -8.27
C TYR A 242 12.77 -28.08 -9.67
N PRO A 243 12.06 -27.66 -10.74
CA PRO A 243 12.38 -28.04 -12.12
C PRO A 243 13.83 -27.66 -12.47
N ARG A 244 14.46 -28.48 -13.31
CA ARG A 244 15.63 -28.06 -14.09
C ARG A 244 15.24 -26.93 -15.03
#